data_AF-A0A5C6DHA6-F1
#
_entry.id   AF-A0A5C6DHA6-F1
#
_cell.length_a   1.000
_cell.length_b   1.000
_cell.length_c   1.000
_cell.angle_alpha   90.00
_cell.angle_beta   90.00
_cell.angle_gamma   90.00
#
_symmetry.space_group_name_H-M   'P 1'
#
loop_
_entity.id
_entity.type
_entity.pdbx_description
1 polymer ?
#
loop_
_entity_poly.entity_id
_entity_poly.type
_entity_poly.pdbx_seq_one_letter_code
_entity_poly.pdbx_strand_id
1 'polypeptide(L)'
;MNIGFWKQTWGKNKIGFHESKPDPLLTAYLKELNLVEGSRVFLPLCGKTLDIAWLLSKGYRVTGAELRNLRLNSCSYYHFI
;
A
#
# COMPACT_ATOMS: atom_id res chain seq x y z
N MET A 1 -19.26 -1.05 15.68
CA MET A 1 -18.20 -0.46 14.83
C MET A 1 -18.03 1.01 15.25
N ASN A 2 -17.02 1.34 16.06
CA ASN A 2 -16.91 2.65 16.72
C ASN A 2 -15.93 3.58 15.98
N ILE A 3 -16.48 4.60 15.31
CA ILE A 3 -15.75 5.58 14.49
C ILE A 3 -14.79 6.44 15.33
N GLY A 4 -15.01 6.54 16.64
CA GLY A 4 -14.17 7.32 17.55
C GLY A 4 -12.75 6.79 17.70
N PHE A 5 -12.55 5.48 17.53
CA PHE A 5 -11.23 4.86 17.66
C PHE A 5 -10.28 5.31 16.54
N TRP A 6 -10.74 5.29 15.28
CA TRP A 6 -9.92 5.70 14.13
C TRP A 6 -9.53 7.17 14.19
N LYS A 7 -10.42 8.07 14.61
CA LYS A 7 -10.09 9.50 14.76
C LYS A 7 -8.95 9.75 15.74
N GLN A 8 -8.88 8.99 16.83
CA GLN A 8 -7.85 9.17 17.84
C GLN A 8 -6.50 8.54 17.44
N THR A 9 -6.53 7.46 16.65
CA THR A 9 -5.32 6.80 16.14
C THR A 9 -4.62 7.61 15.06
N TRP A 10 -5.37 8.29 14.19
CA TRP A 10 -4.81 9.16 13.12
C TRP A 10 -4.18 10.45 13.67
N GLY A 11 -4.69 11.01 14.77
CA GLY A 11 -4.17 12.26 15.36
C GLY A 11 -2.89 12.11 16.18
N LYS A 12 -2.50 10.89 16.56
CA LYS A 12 -1.36 10.65 17.47
C LYS A 12 -0.01 10.44 16.77
N ASN A 13 0.06 10.60 15.44
CA ASN A 13 1.27 10.30 14.65
C ASN A 13 1.88 8.91 14.95
N LYS A 14 1.07 8.00 15.51
CA LYS A 14 1.39 6.57 15.68
C LYS A 14 1.14 5.88 14.35
N ILE A 15 1.83 6.35 13.32
CA ILE A 15 1.99 5.64 12.06
C ILE A 15 3.06 4.58 12.27
N GLY A 16 2.73 3.56 13.07
CA GLY A 16 3.50 2.31 13.18
C GLY A 16 3.42 1.44 11.91
N PHE A 17 2.96 2.02 10.79
CA PHE A 17 2.86 1.40 9.47
C PHE A 17 3.95 1.90 8.51
N HIS A 18 4.89 2.71 8.99
CA HIS A 18 6.15 2.94 8.28
C HIS A 18 7.15 1.89 8.74
N GLU A 19 7.03 0.69 8.21
CA GLU A 19 8.18 -0.20 8.19
C GLU A 19 9.25 0.44 7.29
N SER A 20 10.51 0.41 7.75
CA SER A 20 11.68 0.82 6.95
C SER A 20 12.04 -0.22 5.87
N LYS A 21 11.22 -1.27 5.76
CA LYS A 21 11.34 -2.40 4.85
C LYS A 21 9.96 -2.70 4.24
N PRO A 22 9.90 -3.30 3.05
CA PRO A 22 8.67 -3.87 2.51
C PRO A 22 8.11 -4.96 3.44
N ASP A 23 6.80 -5.19 3.36
CA ASP A 23 6.07 -6.16 4.18
C ASP A 23 6.74 -7.55 4.11
N PRO A 24 7.15 -8.12 5.26
CA PRO A 24 7.88 -9.39 5.28
C PRO A 24 7.11 -10.55 4.62
N LEU A 25 5.78 -10.59 4.74
CA LEU A 25 4.96 -11.64 4.13
C LEU A 25 4.89 -11.45 2.63
N LEU A 26 4.75 -10.22 2.15
CA LEU A 26 4.85 -9.93 0.72
C LEU A 26 6.18 -10.43 0.17
N THR A 27 7.30 -10.10 0.83
CA THR A 27 8.62 -10.53 0.35
C THR A 27 8.83 -12.04 0.39
N ALA A 28 8.25 -12.73 1.38
CA ALA A 28 8.36 -14.17 1.54
C ALA A 28 7.54 -14.94 0.49
N TYR A 29 6.32 -14.48 0.19
CA TYR A 29 5.36 -15.25 -0.58
C TYR A 29 5.10 -14.74 -2.00
N LEU A 30 5.65 -13.59 -2.42
CA LEU A 30 5.42 -13.08 -3.79
C LEU A 30 5.77 -14.11 -4.87
N LYS A 31 6.83 -14.90 -4.68
CA LYS A 31 7.27 -15.92 -5.64
C LYS A 31 6.25 -17.04 -5.83
N GLU A 32 5.50 -17.39 -4.79
CA GLU A 32 4.47 -18.45 -4.84
C GLU A 32 3.30 -18.08 -5.75
N LEU A 33 3.11 -16.79 -6.05
CA LEU A 33 2.10 -16.32 -6.99
C LEU A 33 2.47 -16.61 -8.46
N ASN A 34 3.68 -17.09 -8.74
CA ASN A 34 4.16 -17.45 -10.09
C ASN A 34 3.86 -16.38 -11.15
N LEU A 35 4.03 -15.11 -10.77
CA LEU A 35 3.76 -13.99 -11.66
C LEU A 35 4.80 -13.94 -12.77
N VAL A 36 4.34 -13.67 -13.99
CA VAL A 36 5.23 -13.42 -15.13
C VAL A 36 5.94 -12.08 -14.89
N GLU A 37 7.20 -11.98 -15.30
CA GLU A 37 7.95 -10.72 -15.28
C GLU A 37 7.17 -9.60 -15.99
N GLY A 38 7.16 -8.39 -15.42
CA GLY A 38 6.35 -7.28 -15.95
C GLY A 38 4.83 -7.38 -15.64
N SER A 39 4.39 -8.37 -14.87
CA SER A 39 3.02 -8.44 -14.36
C SER A 39 2.64 -7.16 -13.60
N ARG A 40 1.37 -6.78 -13.69
CA ARG A 40 0.83 -5.62 -12.97
C ARG A 40 0.23 -6.05 -11.64
N VAL A 41 0.70 -5.46 -10.54
CA VAL A 41 0.21 -5.68 -9.18
C VAL A 41 -0.62 -4.48 -8.74
N PHE A 42 -1.85 -4.74 -8.27
CA PHE A 42 -2.72 -3.71 -7.71
C PHE A 42 -2.65 -3.73 -6.18
N LEU A 43 -2.37 -2.57 -5.57
CA LEU A 43 -2.30 -2.37 -4.13
C LEU A 43 -3.46 -1.47 -3.66
N PRO A 44 -4.55 -2.03 -3.12
CA PRO A 44 -5.62 -1.24 -2.55
C PRO A 44 -5.21 -0.68 -1.18
N LEU A 45 -5.64 0.56 -0.89
CA LEU A 45 -5.33 1.29 0.35
C LEU A 45 -3.82 1.36 0.60
N CYS A 46 -3.07 1.68 -0.45
CA CYS A 46 -1.61 1.54 -0.45
C CYS A 46 -0.88 2.53 0.47
N GLY A 47 -1.56 3.57 0.97
CA GLY A 47 -0.97 4.60 1.81
C GLY A 47 0.35 5.12 1.22
N LYS A 48 1.41 5.12 2.04
CA LYS A 48 2.79 5.42 1.65
C LYS A 48 3.70 4.19 1.85
N THR A 49 3.22 3.00 1.50
CA THR A 49 3.99 1.76 1.68
C THR A 49 5.29 1.75 0.85
N LEU A 50 6.34 1.13 1.41
CA LEU A 50 7.59 0.84 0.69
C LEU A 50 7.44 -0.35 -0.27
N ASP A 51 6.35 -1.12 -0.17
CA ASP A 51 6.08 -2.26 -1.06
C ASP A 51 6.02 -1.85 -2.52
N ILE A 52 5.53 -0.65 -2.82
CA ILE A 52 5.47 -0.11 -4.18
C ILE A 52 6.88 -0.04 -4.76
N ALA A 53 7.81 0.61 -4.07
CA ALA A 53 9.19 0.76 -4.52
C ALA A 53 9.89 -0.60 -4.64
N TRP A 54 9.63 -1.50 -3.70
CA TRP A 54 10.20 -2.84 -3.73
C TRP A 54 9.68 -3.66 -4.92
N LEU A 55 8.37 -3.67 -5.20
CA LEU A 55 7.78 -4.37 -6.35
C LEU A 55 8.29 -3.82 -7.68
N LEU A 56 8.41 -2.49 -7.81
CA LEU A 56 9.01 -1.86 -8.99
C LEU A 56 10.47 -2.30 -9.18
N SER A 57 11.25 -2.38 -8.10
CA SER A 57 12.64 -2.87 -8.15
C SER A 57 12.77 -4.33 -8.59
N LYS A 58 11.70 -5.12 -8.51
CA LYS A 58 11.63 -6.51 -8.96
C LYS A 58 11.12 -6.65 -10.41
N GLY A 59 10.88 -5.54 -11.11
CA GLY A 59 10.41 -5.54 -12.50
C GLY A 59 8.89 -5.66 -12.66
N TYR A 60 8.12 -5.53 -11.59
CA TYR A 60 6.65 -5.48 -11.67
C TYR A 60 6.16 -4.07 -11.95
N ARG A 61 4.99 -3.96 -12.58
CA ARG A 61 4.26 -2.69 -12.70
C ARG A 61 3.29 -2.57 -11.53
N VAL A 62 3.13 -1.38 -10.96
CA VAL A 62 2.29 -1.22 -9.76
C VAL A 62 1.16 -0.22 -10.00
N THR A 63 -0.03 -0.51 -9.52
CA THR A 63 -1.13 0.47 -9.49
C THR A 63 -1.67 0.54 -8.08
N GLY A 64 -1.72 1.73 -7.50
CA GLY A 64 -2.19 1.96 -6.14
C GLY A 64 -3.49 2.75 -6.11
N ALA A 65 -4.36 2.44 -5.16
CA ALA A 65 -5.50 3.28 -4.82
C ALA A 65 -5.45 3.61 -3.33
N GLU A 66 -5.61 4.88 -2.97
CA GLU A 66 -5.56 5.32 -1.57
C GLU A 66 -6.71 6.26 -1.22
N LEU A 67 -7.29 6.05 -0.04
CA LEU A 67 -8.30 6.93 0.54
C LEU A 67 -7.62 7.99 1.41
N ARG A 68 -7.43 9.19 0.86
CA ARG A 68 -6.98 10.33 1.67
C ARG A 68 -8.17 10.98 2.37
N ASN A 69 -8.08 11.11 3.69
CA ASN A 69 -9.03 11.85 4.52
C ASN A 69 -9.14 13.31 4.03
N LEU A 70 -10.18 13.60 3.22
CA LEU A 70 -10.75 14.94 3.06
C LEU A 70 -12.19 14.94 2.52
N ARG A 71 -12.72 13.81 2.03
CA ARG A 71 -14.15 13.62 1.75
C ARG A 71 -14.46 12.14 1.59
N LEU A 72 -15.61 11.69 2.07
CA LEU A 72 -16.07 10.29 2.00
C LEU A 72 -16.18 9.72 0.56
N ASN A 73 -15.91 10.51 -0.49
CA ASN A 73 -16.09 10.15 -1.90
C ASN A 73 -14.87 10.45 -2.80
N SER A 74 -13.67 10.65 -2.24
CA SER A 74 -12.47 10.92 -3.07
C SER A 74 -11.39 9.85 -2.87
N CYS A 75 -11.40 8.84 -3.73
CA CYS A 75 -10.28 7.92 -3.89
C CYS A 75 -9.24 8.58 -4.80
N SER A 76 -8.00 8.75 -4.34
CA SER A 76 -6.90 9.20 -5.21
C SER A 76 -6.28 7.97 -5.85
N TYR A 77 -6.34 7.87 -7.18
CA TYR A 77 -5.60 6.85 -7.92
C TYR A 77 -4.17 7.34 -8.12
N TYR A 78 -3.21 6.51 -7.74
CA TYR A 78 -1.81 6.73 -8.05
C TYR A 78 -1.37 5.67 -9.03
N HIS A 79 -1.04 6.10 -10.25
CA HIS A 79 -0.39 5.24 -11.22
C HIS A 79 1.12 5.42 -11.08
N PHE A 80 1.80 4.37 -10.63
CA PHE A 80 3.26 4.32 -10.58
C PHE A 80 3.68 3.39 -11.71
N ILE A 81 4.06 4.00 -12.85
CA ILE A 81 4.44 3.28 -14.08
C ILE A 81 5.59 2.32 -13.83
#